data_AF-A0AAV4ZII4-F1
#
_entry.id   AF-A0AAV4ZII4-F1
#
_cell.length_a   1.000
_cell.length_b   1.000
_cell.length_c   1.000
_cell.angle_alpha   90.00
_cell.angle_beta   90.00
_cell.angle_gamma   90.00
#
_symmetry.space_group_name_H-M   'P 1'
#
loop_
_entity.id
_entity.type
_entity.pdbx_description
1 polymer ?
#
loop_
_entity_poly.entity_id
_entity_poly.type
_entity_poly.pdbx_seq_one_letter_code
_entity_poly.pdbx_strand_id
1 'polypeptide(L)'
;MPETSLADDLSKLAGSLTLSHEHRQIKRLLGEAKRFRLTPSAVAAIDRIVDHAPWTIEHNLDLAAHPAERPIWIEFGDAPRRRDGLAFAGHEVDCVGYLLAQSPVDPDAAVVVVAWRLASGSVHHAFSVAHWHRMDLVTHAAHARHRYSRIRLEALARMMSLFQVSTPQGLKEIVLEAHLGEDIRMRQVALMDSRLAASGEMPFAFGALVLLADRLAAAAAADGFVGVDAVPARRTALLRLFDRIGRRPSPSFLRRRGRAPTASLVA
;
A
#
# COMPACT_ATOMS: atom_id res chain seq x y z
N MET A 1 18.52 -13.49 7.64
CA MET A 1 17.72 -12.25 7.69
C MET A 1 18.67 -11.11 7.38
N PRO A 2 18.43 -10.29 6.35
CA PRO A 2 19.30 -9.16 6.04
C PRO A 2 19.37 -8.22 7.25
N GLU A 3 20.56 -7.70 7.54
CA GLU A 3 20.83 -6.83 8.69
C GLU A 3 20.14 -5.46 8.59
N THR A 4 19.64 -5.08 7.41
CA THR A 4 19.04 -3.77 7.10
C THR A 4 17.63 -3.87 6.51
N SER A 5 16.74 -2.96 6.92
CA SER A 5 15.38 -2.86 6.37
C SER A 5 15.37 -2.32 4.94
N LEU A 6 14.33 -2.63 4.14
CA LEU A 6 14.22 -2.11 2.77
C LEU A 6 14.07 -0.59 2.77
N ALA A 7 13.36 -0.04 3.76
CA ALA A 7 13.28 1.42 3.94
C ALA A 7 14.66 2.08 4.06
N ASP A 8 15.56 1.49 4.85
CA ASP A 8 16.87 2.09 5.10
C ASP A 8 17.77 2.01 3.87
N ASP A 9 17.73 0.89 3.14
CA ASP A 9 18.52 0.75 1.92
C ASP A 9 17.97 1.58 0.76
N LEU A 10 16.64 1.71 0.65
CA LEU A 10 16.02 2.65 -0.29
C LEU A 10 16.38 4.10 0.07
N SER A 11 16.41 4.46 1.36
CA SER A 11 16.83 5.78 1.82
C SER A 11 18.29 6.09 1.47
N LYS A 12 19.18 5.09 1.56
CA LYS A 12 20.58 5.20 1.09
C LYS A 12 20.64 5.39 -0.42
N LEU A 13 19.93 4.58 -1.20
CA LEU A 13 19.87 4.67 -2.67
C LEU A 13 19.36 6.04 -3.12
N ALA A 14 18.23 6.49 -2.57
CA ALA A 14 17.67 7.80 -2.88
C ALA A 14 18.62 8.94 -2.43
N GLY A 15 19.41 8.71 -1.37
CA GLY A 15 20.43 9.64 -0.92
C GLY A 15 21.67 9.72 -1.80
N SER A 16 22.06 8.64 -2.48
CA SER A 16 23.20 8.64 -3.41
C SER A 16 22.82 9.19 -4.78
N LEU A 17 21.57 8.98 -5.21
CA LEU A 17 21.02 9.47 -6.47
C LEU A 17 20.45 10.90 -6.34
N THR A 18 21.18 11.81 -5.68
CA THR A 18 20.78 13.20 -5.35
C THR A 18 20.40 14.08 -6.55
N LEU A 19 20.48 13.56 -7.76
CA LEU A 19 20.22 14.23 -9.03
C LEU A 19 18.77 14.70 -9.17
N SER A 20 17.78 13.99 -8.61
CA SER A 20 16.36 14.39 -8.68
C SER A 20 15.81 14.93 -7.35
N HIS A 21 14.89 15.90 -7.46
CA HIS A 21 14.12 16.41 -6.32
C HIS A 21 13.31 15.29 -5.66
N GLU A 22 12.78 14.37 -6.46
CA GLU A 22 11.94 13.26 -6.05
C GLU A 22 12.70 12.26 -5.18
N HIS A 23 13.96 11.93 -5.48
CA HIS A 23 14.76 11.07 -4.59
C HIS A 23 15.00 11.72 -3.23
N ARG A 24 15.27 13.04 -3.18
CA ARG A 24 15.37 13.77 -1.90
C ARG A 24 14.06 13.71 -1.12
N GLN A 25 12.93 13.84 -1.81
CA GLN A 25 11.60 13.74 -1.21
C GLN A 25 11.32 12.32 -0.69
N ILE A 26 11.62 11.28 -1.47
CA ILE A 26 11.48 9.87 -1.04
C ILE A 26 12.30 9.62 0.23
N LYS A 27 13.58 10.02 0.24
CA LYS A 27 14.45 9.91 1.42
C LYS A 27 13.86 10.59 2.65
N ARG A 28 13.39 11.83 2.50
CA ARG A 28 12.76 12.59 3.59
C ARG A 28 11.52 11.87 4.13
N LEU A 29 10.61 11.47 3.23
CA LEU A 29 9.37 10.79 3.59
C LEU A 29 9.63 9.44 4.28
N LEU A 30 10.66 8.69 3.87
CA LEU A 30 11.08 7.45 4.56
C LEU A 30 11.60 7.68 5.98
N GLY A 31 12.21 8.84 6.23
CA GLY A 31 12.65 9.25 7.57
C GLY A 31 11.49 9.63 8.50
N GLU A 32 10.39 10.13 7.93
CA GLU A 32 9.18 10.54 8.66
C GLU A 32 8.14 9.42 8.77
N ALA A 33 8.25 8.38 7.95
CA ALA A 33 7.24 7.35 7.79
C ALA A 33 7.04 6.51 9.05
N LYS A 34 5.77 6.21 9.37
CA LYS A 34 5.46 5.11 10.26
C LYS A 34 5.61 3.79 9.52
N ARG A 35 6.41 2.89 10.10
CA ARG A 35 6.83 1.66 9.45
C ARG A 35 6.00 0.46 9.92
N PHE A 36 5.50 -0.31 8.97
CA PHE A 36 4.72 -1.52 9.18
C PHE A 36 5.38 -2.68 8.46
N ARG A 37 5.42 -3.84 9.11
CA ARG A 37 5.91 -5.08 8.51
C ARG A 37 4.80 -6.10 8.48
N LEU A 38 4.42 -6.55 7.28
CA LEU A 38 3.45 -7.63 7.15
C LEU A 38 4.15 -8.96 7.42
N THR A 39 3.54 -9.80 8.25
CA THR A 39 4.06 -11.15 8.47
C THR A 39 3.76 -12.04 7.26
N PRO A 40 4.51 -13.15 7.06
CA PRO A 40 4.24 -14.07 5.94
C PRO A 40 2.78 -14.54 5.89
N SER A 41 2.13 -14.68 7.05
CA SER A 41 0.72 -15.04 7.16
C SER A 41 -0.20 -13.95 6.59
N ALA A 42 0.09 -12.67 6.85
CA ALA A 42 -0.65 -11.53 6.31
C ALA A 42 -0.48 -11.43 4.80
N VAL A 43 0.76 -11.61 4.31
CA VAL A 43 1.05 -11.59 2.86
C VAL A 43 0.27 -12.68 2.14
N ALA A 44 0.33 -13.92 2.63
CA ALA A 44 -0.40 -15.03 2.03
C ALA A 44 -1.94 -14.84 2.09
N ALA A 45 -2.45 -14.23 3.15
CA ALA A 45 -3.87 -13.94 3.26
C ALA A 45 -4.33 -12.88 2.24
N ILE A 46 -3.57 -11.78 2.10
CA ILE A 46 -3.86 -10.75 1.11
C ILE A 46 -3.76 -11.32 -0.30
N ASP A 47 -2.70 -12.09 -0.62
CA ASP A 47 -2.51 -12.70 -1.95
C ASP A 47 -3.70 -13.59 -2.34
N ARG A 48 -4.13 -14.49 -1.44
CA ARG A 48 -5.30 -15.33 -1.67
C ARG A 48 -6.57 -14.52 -1.92
N ILE A 49 -6.74 -13.39 -1.22
CA ILE A 49 -7.91 -12.53 -1.41
C ILE A 49 -7.83 -11.80 -2.75
N VAL A 50 -6.67 -11.26 -3.14
CA VAL A 50 -6.47 -10.65 -4.46
C VAL A 50 -6.81 -11.65 -5.57
N ASP A 51 -6.41 -12.90 -5.41
CA ASP A 51 -6.55 -13.93 -6.43
C ASP A 51 -7.91 -14.62 -6.47
N HIS A 52 -8.61 -14.77 -5.34
CA HIS A 52 -9.85 -15.53 -5.27
C HIS A 52 -11.07 -14.68 -4.94
N ALA A 53 -10.90 -13.60 -4.17
CA ALA A 53 -12.00 -12.79 -3.67
C ALA A 53 -11.70 -11.28 -3.63
N PRO A 54 -11.23 -10.66 -4.75
CA PRO A 54 -10.79 -9.25 -4.75
C PRO A 54 -11.92 -8.27 -4.43
N TRP A 55 -13.19 -8.65 -4.66
CA TRP A 55 -14.36 -7.88 -4.23
C TRP A 55 -14.38 -7.65 -2.71
N THR A 56 -13.72 -8.50 -1.91
CA THR A 56 -13.58 -8.31 -0.47
C THR A 56 -12.72 -7.08 -0.15
N ILE A 57 -11.63 -6.86 -0.90
CA ILE A 57 -10.83 -5.63 -0.77
C ILE A 57 -11.68 -4.46 -1.24
N GLU A 58 -12.29 -4.58 -2.42
CA GLU A 58 -13.13 -3.54 -3.04
C GLU A 58 -14.24 -3.04 -2.09
N HIS A 59 -14.94 -3.96 -1.41
CA HIS A 59 -16.00 -3.65 -0.43
C HIS A 59 -15.51 -2.88 0.80
N ASN A 60 -14.22 -2.87 1.09
CA ASN A 60 -13.63 -2.31 2.31
C ASN A 60 -12.63 -1.19 2.03
N LEU A 61 -12.56 -0.68 0.79
CA LEU A 61 -11.63 0.40 0.44
C LEU A 61 -11.87 1.70 1.23
N ASP A 62 -13.08 1.91 1.74
CA ASP A 62 -13.39 3.01 2.66
C ASP A 62 -12.66 2.92 4.01
N LEU A 63 -12.15 1.73 4.36
CA LEU A 63 -11.35 1.49 5.56
C LEU A 63 -9.84 1.58 5.30
N ALA A 64 -9.40 1.68 4.04
CA ALA A 64 -7.98 1.70 3.70
C ALA A 64 -7.25 2.80 4.50
N ALA A 65 -6.12 2.42 5.12
CA ALA A 65 -5.27 3.35 5.84
C ALA A 65 -4.85 4.53 4.95
N HIS A 66 -5.00 5.76 5.46
CA HIS A 66 -4.65 7.00 4.75
C HIS A 66 -3.48 7.71 5.45
N PRO A 67 -2.47 8.22 4.72
CA PRO A 67 -1.31 8.91 5.29
C PRO A 67 -1.63 10.36 5.73
N ALA A 68 -2.72 10.56 6.49
CA ALA A 68 -3.22 11.90 6.85
C ALA A 68 -2.26 12.69 7.77
N GLU A 69 -1.69 12.02 8.77
CA GLU A 69 -0.84 12.67 9.79
C GLU A 69 0.65 12.52 9.50
N ARG A 70 1.03 11.43 8.84
CA ARG A 70 2.41 11.07 8.53
C ARG A 70 2.44 10.06 7.37
N PRO A 71 3.56 9.98 6.63
CA PRO A 71 3.76 8.94 5.63
C PRO A 71 3.68 7.54 6.24
N ILE A 72 3.29 6.57 5.43
CA ILE A 72 3.19 5.16 5.80
C ILE A 72 4.21 4.40 4.97
N TRP A 73 5.04 3.59 5.62
CA TRP A 73 5.89 2.61 4.98
C TRP A 73 5.38 1.21 5.31
N ILE A 74 5.14 0.39 4.29
CA ILE A 74 4.76 -1.02 4.45
C ILE A 74 5.86 -1.84 3.80
N GLU A 75 6.43 -2.82 4.50
CA GLU A 75 7.34 -3.80 3.89
C GLU A 75 6.97 -5.24 4.21
N PHE A 76 7.31 -6.14 3.31
CA PHE A 76 7.03 -7.56 3.46
C PHE A 76 7.90 -8.43 2.54
N GLY A 77 8.11 -9.69 2.95
CA GLY A 77 8.78 -10.68 2.11
C GLY A 77 7.89 -11.12 0.95
N ASP A 78 8.46 -11.27 -0.24
CA ASP A 78 7.73 -11.55 -1.49
C ASP A 78 7.36 -13.04 -1.65
N ALA A 79 8.16 -13.93 -1.06
CA ALA A 79 8.03 -15.39 -1.22
C ALA A 79 6.58 -15.94 -1.08
N PRO A 80 5.73 -15.49 -0.13
CA PRO A 80 4.38 -16.03 0.04
C PRO A 80 3.40 -15.74 -1.10
N ARG A 81 3.68 -14.76 -1.96
CA ARG A 81 2.84 -14.39 -3.13
C ARG A 81 3.48 -14.76 -4.47
N ARG A 82 4.67 -15.37 -4.45
CA ARG A 82 5.44 -15.68 -5.65
C ARG A 82 4.68 -16.69 -6.50
N ARG A 83 4.46 -16.34 -7.76
CA ARG A 83 3.94 -17.24 -8.81
C ARG A 83 4.82 -17.11 -10.03
N ASP A 84 4.98 -18.19 -10.79
CA ASP A 84 5.76 -18.18 -12.03
C ASP A 84 5.25 -17.07 -12.96
N GLY A 85 6.14 -16.17 -13.38
CA GLY A 85 5.82 -15.04 -14.26
C GLY A 85 5.46 -13.70 -13.61
N LEU A 86 5.42 -13.60 -12.27
CA LEU A 86 5.16 -12.33 -11.54
C LEU A 86 6.42 -11.62 -11.02
N ALA A 87 7.59 -12.02 -11.51
CA ALA A 87 8.88 -11.41 -11.16
C ALA A 87 8.97 -9.95 -11.66
N PHE A 88 9.53 -9.03 -10.86
CA PHE A 88 9.87 -7.68 -11.32
C PHE A 88 10.83 -7.79 -12.50
N ALA A 89 10.35 -7.53 -13.71
CA ALA A 89 11.13 -7.67 -14.95
C ALA A 89 11.86 -9.03 -15.08
N GLY A 90 11.29 -10.12 -14.58
CA GLY A 90 11.92 -11.44 -14.61
C GLY A 90 12.95 -11.70 -13.50
N HIS A 91 13.17 -10.77 -12.58
CA HIS A 91 14.06 -10.93 -11.43
C HIS A 91 13.37 -11.51 -10.19
N GLU A 92 14.10 -12.35 -9.48
CA GLU A 92 13.67 -12.86 -8.18
C GLU A 92 13.66 -11.73 -7.13
N VAL A 93 12.49 -11.49 -6.54
CA VAL A 93 12.26 -10.49 -5.50
C VAL A 93 12.27 -11.15 -4.13
N ASP A 94 12.98 -10.56 -3.18
CA ASP A 94 13.02 -10.99 -1.77
C ASP A 94 12.03 -10.21 -0.91
N CYS A 95 12.00 -8.88 -1.10
CA CYS A 95 11.23 -7.96 -0.26
C CYS A 95 10.60 -6.86 -1.11
N VAL A 96 9.39 -6.46 -0.76
CA VAL A 96 8.65 -5.37 -1.39
C VAL A 96 8.29 -4.33 -0.36
N GLY A 97 8.31 -3.07 -0.78
CA GLY A 97 8.03 -1.92 0.04
C GLY A 97 7.09 -0.93 -0.63
N TYR A 98 6.15 -0.37 0.12
CA TYR A 98 5.26 0.70 -0.33
C TYR A 98 5.45 1.91 0.57
N LEU A 99 5.85 3.03 -0.02
CA LEU A 99 5.86 4.34 0.63
C LEU A 99 4.61 5.09 0.20
N LEU A 100 3.72 5.38 1.13
CA LEU A 100 2.53 6.18 0.93
C LEU A 100 2.68 7.53 1.61
N ALA A 101 2.37 8.60 0.89
CA ALA A 101 2.36 9.95 1.42
C ALA A 101 1.13 10.71 0.93
N GLN A 102 0.72 11.72 1.70
CA GLN A 102 -0.30 12.67 1.27
C GLN A 102 0.24 13.53 0.12
N SER A 103 -0.59 13.82 -0.88
CA SER A 103 -0.23 14.76 -1.94
C SER A 103 -0.10 16.17 -1.35
N PRO A 104 0.95 16.93 -1.70
CA PRO A 104 1.12 18.30 -1.23
C PRO A 104 0.08 19.26 -1.84
N VAL A 105 -0.54 18.88 -2.96
CA VAL A 105 -1.53 19.69 -3.69
C VAL A 105 -2.96 19.36 -3.24
N ASP A 106 -3.18 18.15 -2.73
CA ASP A 106 -4.49 17.66 -2.35
C ASP A 106 -4.39 16.75 -1.11
N PRO A 107 -4.87 17.19 0.07
CA PRO A 107 -4.77 16.43 1.30
C PRO A 107 -5.60 15.14 1.30
N ASP A 108 -6.59 15.03 0.41
CA ASP A 108 -7.39 13.82 0.27
C ASP A 108 -6.81 12.85 -0.78
N ALA A 109 -5.77 13.25 -1.51
CA ALA A 109 -5.04 12.37 -2.41
C ALA A 109 -3.83 11.71 -1.73
N ALA A 110 -3.61 10.44 -2.04
CA ALA A 110 -2.41 9.70 -1.65
C ALA A 110 -1.53 9.43 -2.88
N VAL A 111 -0.23 9.41 -2.66
CA VAL A 111 0.79 9.04 -3.64
C VAL A 111 1.59 7.87 -3.11
N VAL A 112 1.86 6.89 -3.97
CA VAL A 112 2.59 5.67 -3.62
C VAL A 112 3.80 5.44 -4.51
N VAL A 113 4.92 5.21 -3.84
CA VAL A 113 6.15 4.70 -4.44
C VAL A 113 6.30 3.24 -4.04
N VAL A 114 6.58 2.40 -5.04
CA VAL A 114 6.82 0.97 -4.86
C VAL A 114 8.32 0.71 -4.95
N ALA A 115 8.84 -0.13 -4.06
CA ALA A 115 10.24 -0.53 -4.04
C ALA A 115 10.40 -2.04 -3.87
N TRP A 116 11.52 -2.56 -4.35
CA TRP A 116 11.87 -3.98 -4.29
C TRP A 116 13.32 -4.16 -3.86
N ARG A 117 13.57 -5.20 -3.08
CA ARG A 117 14.90 -5.81 -2.93
C ARG A 117 14.90 -7.12 -3.71
N LEU A 118 15.84 -7.27 -4.64
CA LEU A 118 16.04 -8.52 -5.37
C LEU A 118 16.83 -9.52 -4.52
N ALA A 119 16.77 -10.80 -4.87
CA ALA A 119 17.55 -11.87 -4.25
C ALA A 119 19.07 -11.62 -4.31
N SER A 120 19.53 -10.82 -5.27
CA SER A 120 20.93 -10.37 -5.36
C SER A 120 21.32 -9.34 -4.29
N GLY A 121 20.37 -8.85 -3.48
CA GLY A 121 20.54 -7.78 -2.52
C GLY A 121 20.40 -6.37 -3.12
N SER A 122 20.30 -6.24 -4.45
CA SER A 122 20.08 -4.93 -5.09
C SER A 122 18.71 -4.35 -4.77
N VAL A 123 18.65 -3.03 -4.58
CA VAL A 123 17.42 -2.30 -4.25
C VAL A 123 17.01 -1.44 -5.44
N HIS A 124 15.73 -1.50 -5.77
CA HIS A 124 15.11 -0.78 -6.88
C HIS A 124 13.81 -0.14 -6.41
N HIS A 125 13.34 0.86 -7.14
CA HIS A 125 11.97 1.37 -6.98
C HIS A 125 11.38 1.75 -8.32
N ALA A 126 10.05 1.82 -8.36
CA ALA A 126 9.36 2.31 -9.54
C ALA A 126 9.68 3.79 -9.73
N PHE A 127 10.03 4.18 -10.96
CA PHE A 127 10.14 5.59 -11.34
C PHE A 127 8.79 6.25 -11.54
N SER A 128 7.73 5.44 -11.67
CA SER A 128 6.34 5.88 -11.72
C SER A 128 5.69 5.73 -10.36
N VAL A 129 4.81 6.66 -10.04
CA VAL A 129 4.04 6.69 -8.80
C VAL A 129 2.57 6.45 -9.11
N ALA A 130 1.89 5.75 -8.21
CA ALA A 130 0.44 5.63 -8.26
C ALA A 130 -0.18 6.70 -7.38
N HIS A 131 -1.30 7.28 -7.81
CA HIS A 131 -2.05 8.27 -7.05
C HIS A 131 -3.55 8.00 -7.11
N TRP A 132 -4.23 8.22 -5.99
CA TRP A 132 -5.68 8.07 -5.90
C TRP A 132 -6.25 9.07 -4.91
N HIS A 133 -7.55 9.35 -5.04
CA HIS A 133 -8.28 10.23 -4.14
C HIS A 133 -9.09 9.41 -3.13
N ARG A 134 -9.06 9.82 -1.86
CA ARG A 134 -9.71 9.09 -0.76
C ARG A 134 -11.23 8.99 -0.93
N MET A 135 -11.88 10.05 -1.40
CA MET A 135 -13.33 10.03 -1.59
C MET A 135 -13.77 9.08 -2.72
N ASP A 136 -12.89 8.82 -3.69
CA ASP A 136 -13.17 7.86 -4.75
C ASP A 136 -13.21 6.45 -4.17
N LEU A 137 -12.27 6.11 -3.29
CA LEU A 137 -12.28 4.83 -2.55
C LEU A 137 -13.55 4.65 -1.71
N VAL A 138 -14.00 5.70 -1.02
CA VAL A 138 -15.20 5.66 -0.17
C VAL A 138 -16.46 5.45 -1.01
N THR A 139 -16.62 6.24 -2.07
CA THR A 139 -17.75 6.15 -3.00
C THR A 139 -17.77 4.77 -3.67
N HIS A 140 -16.61 4.29 -4.09
CA HIS A 140 -16.46 2.99 -4.74
C HIS A 140 -16.82 1.83 -3.83
N ALA A 141 -16.33 1.81 -2.59
CA ALA A 141 -16.66 0.77 -1.61
C ALA A 141 -18.18 0.71 -1.33
N ALA A 142 -18.85 1.86 -1.25
CA ALA A 142 -20.30 1.93 -1.09
C ALA A 142 -21.04 1.31 -2.28
N HIS A 143 -20.62 1.61 -3.52
CA HIS A 143 -21.21 0.98 -4.71
C HIS A 143 -20.90 -0.52 -4.79
N ALA A 144 -19.68 -0.92 -4.48
CA ALA A 144 -19.25 -2.32 -4.53
C ALA A 144 -20.10 -3.20 -3.62
N ARG A 145 -20.41 -2.75 -2.40
CA ARG A 145 -21.26 -3.49 -1.45
C ARG A 145 -22.70 -3.71 -1.91
N HIS A 146 -23.21 -2.90 -2.83
CA HIS A 146 -24.64 -2.86 -3.16
C HIS A 146 -24.99 -3.10 -4.62
N ARG A 147 -24.05 -2.89 -5.55
CA ARG A 147 -24.36 -2.82 -6.99
C ARG A 147 -23.44 -3.66 -7.87
N TYR A 148 -22.18 -3.84 -7.48
CA TYR A 148 -21.21 -4.48 -8.37
C TYR A 148 -21.27 -6.00 -8.30
N SER A 149 -20.91 -6.63 -9.42
CA SER A 149 -20.72 -8.08 -9.48
C SER A 149 -19.53 -8.48 -8.61
N ARG A 150 -19.56 -9.73 -8.13
CA ARG A 150 -18.42 -10.38 -7.44
C ARG A 150 -17.56 -11.18 -8.42
N ILE A 151 -17.55 -10.83 -9.70
CA ILE A 151 -16.69 -11.48 -10.70
C ILE A 151 -15.27 -10.98 -10.50
N ARG A 152 -14.31 -11.90 -10.33
CA ARG A 152 -12.92 -11.60 -9.99
C ARG A 152 -12.29 -10.54 -10.89
N LEU A 153 -12.31 -10.77 -12.20
CA LEU A 153 -11.66 -9.89 -13.18
C LEU A 153 -12.31 -8.51 -13.22
N GLU A 154 -13.63 -8.43 -13.04
CA GLU A 154 -14.33 -7.15 -13.01
C GLU A 154 -13.99 -6.34 -11.75
N ALA A 155 -13.90 -7.00 -10.58
CA ALA A 155 -13.49 -6.35 -9.34
C ALA A 155 -12.05 -5.84 -9.41
N LEU A 156 -11.13 -6.62 -9.98
CA LEU A 156 -9.75 -6.17 -10.23
C LEU A 156 -9.73 -4.98 -11.19
N ALA A 157 -10.40 -5.06 -12.35
CA ALA A 157 -10.45 -3.97 -13.32
C ALA A 157 -11.00 -2.67 -12.71
N ARG A 158 -12.05 -2.77 -11.89
CA ARG A 158 -12.62 -1.63 -11.15
C ARG A 158 -11.64 -1.05 -10.13
N MET A 159 -10.99 -1.88 -9.31
CA MET A 159 -9.96 -1.39 -8.39
C MET A 159 -8.79 -0.72 -9.14
N MET A 160 -8.39 -1.27 -10.29
CA MET A 160 -7.36 -0.68 -11.14
C MET A 160 -7.76 0.67 -11.72
N SER A 161 -9.06 0.96 -11.85
CA SER A 161 -9.56 2.26 -12.31
C SER A 161 -9.54 3.37 -11.24
N LEU A 162 -9.30 3.01 -9.97
CA LEU A 162 -9.32 3.96 -8.84
C LEU A 162 -8.04 4.74 -8.65
N PHE A 163 -6.97 4.35 -9.32
CA PHE A 163 -5.71 5.06 -9.27
C PHE A 163 -5.27 5.43 -10.68
N GLN A 164 -4.46 6.47 -10.72
CA GLN A 164 -3.75 6.90 -11.90
C GLN A 164 -2.26 6.67 -11.66
N VAL A 165 -1.51 6.50 -12.74
CA VAL A 165 -0.05 6.33 -12.66
C VAL A 165 0.61 7.42 -13.46
N SER A 166 1.56 8.11 -12.82
CA SER A 166 2.35 9.16 -13.46
C SER A 166 3.83 8.95 -13.19
N THR A 167 4.67 9.48 -14.07
CA THR A 167 6.12 9.46 -13.88
C THR A 167 6.55 10.90 -13.62
N PRO A 168 6.93 11.25 -12.37
CA PRO A 168 7.43 12.59 -12.05
C PRO A 168 8.62 12.98 -12.94
N GLN A 169 8.75 14.26 -13.25
CA GLN A 169 9.70 14.74 -14.25
C GLN A 169 11.15 14.37 -13.92
N GLY A 170 11.60 14.54 -12.68
CA GLY A 170 12.99 14.21 -12.32
C GLY A 170 13.27 12.71 -12.35
N LEU A 171 12.26 11.86 -12.09
CA LEU A 171 12.40 10.40 -12.24
C LEU A 171 12.35 9.98 -13.71
N LYS A 172 11.53 10.65 -14.52
CA LYS A 172 11.46 10.44 -15.96
C LYS A 172 12.80 10.73 -16.62
N GLU A 173 13.46 11.83 -16.27
CA GLU A 173 14.79 12.18 -16.77
C GLU A 173 15.81 11.07 -16.49
N ILE A 174 15.84 10.55 -15.26
CA ILE A 174 16.71 9.42 -14.88
C ILE A 174 16.45 8.18 -15.73
N VAL A 175 15.18 7.82 -15.96
CA VAL A 175 14.83 6.67 -16.81
C VAL A 175 15.35 6.85 -18.24
N LEU A 176 15.17 8.05 -18.79
CA LEU A 176 15.56 8.38 -20.15
C LEU A 176 17.08 8.46 -20.32
N GLU A 177 17.79 8.96 -19.32
CA GLU A 177 19.26 9.01 -19.28
C GLU A 177 19.87 7.61 -19.11
N ALA A 178 19.31 6.78 -18.23
CA ALA A 178 19.79 5.41 -18.00
C ALA A 178 19.64 4.51 -19.24
N HIS A 179 18.62 4.75 -20.06
CA HIS A 179 18.41 4.04 -21.33
C HIS A 179 19.11 4.75 -22.50
N LEU A 180 20.43 4.99 -22.33
CA LEU A 180 21.45 5.74 -23.11
C LEU A 180 21.40 5.74 -24.66
N GLY A 181 20.39 5.16 -25.32
CA GLY A 181 20.15 5.29 -26.75
C GLY A 181 19.30 6.50 -27.13
N GLU A 182 19.47 6.94 -28.38
CA GLU A 182 18.57 7.91 -29.04
C GLU A 182 17.22 7.29 -29.46
N ASP A 183 17.05 5.97 -29.26
CA ASP A 183 15.83 5.27 -29.69
C ASP A 183 14.62 5.65 -28.83
N ILE A 184 13.75 6.47 -29.42
CA ILE A 184 12.48 6.92 -28.85
C ILE A 184 11.60 5.73 -28.43
N ARG A 185 11.64 4.60 -29.15
CA ARG A 185 10.84 3.41 -28.82
C ARG A 185 11.31 2.77 -27.51
N MET A 186 12.62 2.62 -27.33
CA MET A 186 13.18 2.07 -26.10
C MET A 186 12.84 2.94 -24.87
N ARG A 187 12.88 4.25 -25.05
CA ARG A 187 12.46 5.22 -24.01
C ARG A 187 10.98 5.07 -23.63
N GLN A 188 10.10 4.87 -24.61
CA GLN A 188 8.67 4.64 -24.35
C GLN A 188 8.43 3.30 -23.64
N VAL A 189 9.14 2.24 -24.03
CA VAL A 189 9.07 0.93 -23.37
C VAL A 189 9.51 1.04 -21.91
N ALA A 190 10.64 1.68 -21.61
CA ALA A 190 11.13 1.84 -20.25
C ALA A 190 10.13 2.59 -19.34
N LEU A 191 9.48 3.64 -19.85
CA LEU A 191 8.44 4.35 -19.11
C LEU A 191 7.18 3.50 -18.93
N MET A 192 6.80 2.70 -19.93
CA MET A 192 5.67 1.78 -19.83
C MET A 192 5.93 0.69 -18.78
N ASP A 193 7.12 0.09 -18.79
CA ASP A 193 7.53 -0.94 -17.83
C ASP A 193 7.52 -0.38 -16.41
N SER A 194 8.00 0.85 -16.22
CA SER A 194 7.92 1.52 -14.93
C SER A 194 6.47 1.71 -14.44
N ARG A 195 5.54 2.04 -15.34
CA ARG A 195 4.11 2.19 -15.00
C ARG A 195 3.47 0.84 -14.69
N LEU A 196 3.80 -0.19 -15.46
CA LEU A 196 3.33 -1.56 -15.22
C LEU A 196 3.80 -2.05 -13.85
N ALA A 197 5.08 -1.85 -13.51
CA ALA A 197 5.64 -2.22 -12.22
C ALA A 197 4.94 -1.51 -11.05
N ALA A 198 4.65 -0.21 -11.16
CA ALA A 198 3.89 0.52 -10.14
C ALA A 198 2.43 0.02 -10.03
N SER A 199 1.74 -0.11 -11.16
CA SER A 199 0.32 -0.47 -11.20
C SER A 199 0.03 -1.91 -10.76
N GLY A 200 0.92 -2.86 -11.09
CA GLY A 200 0.73 -4.28 -10.80
C GLY A 200 0.68 -4.60 -9.30
N GLU A 201 1.25 -3.73 -8.47
CA GLU A 201 1.28 -3.88 -7.02
C GLU A 201 0.04 -3.31 -6.32
N MET A 202 -0.77 -2.50 -7.01
CA MET A 202 -1.84 -1.73 -6.39
C MET A 202 -2.98 -2.58 -5.78
N PRO A 203 -3.46 -3.68 -6.40
CA PRO A 203 -4.46 -4.54 -5.77
C PRO A 203 -3.98 -5.09 -4.42
N PHE A 204 -2.71 -5.49 -4.34
CA PHE A 204 -2.11 -5.96 -3.10
C PHE A 204 -1.92 -4.82 -2.10
N ALA A 205 -1.45 -3.65 -2.55
CA ALA A 205 -1.31 -2.46 -1.73
C ALA A 205 -2.65 -2.05 -1.08
N PHE A 206 -3.76 -2.04 -1.84
CA PHE A 206 -5.09 -1.79 -1.26
C PHE A 206 -5.47 -2.81 -0.20
N GLY A 207 -5.22 -4.10 -0.44
CA GLY A 207 -5.44 -5.16 0.56
C GLY A 207 -4.63 -4.93 1.84
N ALA A 208 -3.36 -4.55 1.71
CA ALA A 208 -2.50 -4.21 2.84
C ALA A 208 -3.02 -2.99 3.61
N LEU A 209 -3.47 -1.93 2.92
CA LEU A 209 -4.02 -0.74 3.55
C LEU A 209 -5.33 -1.01 4.30
N VAL A 210 -6.20 -1.86 3.76
CA VAL A 210 -7.41 -2.31 4.45
C VAL A 210 -7.06 -3.08 5.72
N LEU A 211 -6.02 -3.94 5.68
CA LEU A 211 -5.53 -4.65 6.86
C LEU A 211 -4.93 -3.71 7.92
N LEU A 212 -4.36 -2.58 7.50
CA LEU A 212 -3.72 -1.58 8.37
C LEU A 212 -4.69 -0.61 9.05
N ALA A 213 -5.96 -0.60 8.64
CA ALA A 213 -6.98 0.37 9.06
C ALA A 213 -7.03 0.63 10.58
N ASP A 214 -6.89 -0.43 11.38
CA ASP A 214 -6.96 -0.35 12.85
C ASP A 214 -5.58 -0.36 13.55
N ARG A 215 -4.48 -0.36 12.79
CA ARG A 215 -3.11 -0.44 13.28
C ARG A 215 -2.36 0.90 13.22
N LEU A 216 -2.94 1.93 12.62
CA LEU A 216 -2.30 3.24 12.49
C LEU A 216 -1.89 3.88 13.83
N ALA A 217 -2.55 3.55 14.93
CA ALA A 217 -2.21 4.02 16.28
C ALA A 217 -1.27 3.08 17.06
N ALA A 218 -0.96 1.88 16.55
CA ALA A 218 -0.18 0.88 17.28
C ALA A 218 1.27 1.36 17.52
N ALA A 219 1.83 1.03 18.68
CA ALA A 219 3.23 1.33 18.98
C ALA A 219 4.16 0.43 18.15
N ALA A 220 5.27 1.00 17.68
CA ALA A 220 6.32 0.23 17.03
C ALA A 220 7.08 -0.62 18.06
N ALA A 221 7.61 -1.76 17.61
CA ALA A 221 8.54 -2.57 18.37
C ALA A 221 9.94 -1.91 18.39
N ALA A 222 10.90 -2.57 19.05
CA ALA A 222 12.27 -2.05 19.22
C ALA A 222 13.01 -1.83 17.89
N ASP A 223 12.61 -2.54 16.83
CA ASP A 223 13.16 -2.39 15.47
C ASP A 223 12.53 -1.23 14.69
N GLY A 224 11.60 -0.48 15.30
CA GLY A 224 10.91 0.64 14.68
C GLY A 224 9.70 0.25 13.81
N PHE A 225 9.34 -1.05 13.74
CA PHE A 225 8.21 -1.52 12.95
C PHE A 225 7.00 -1.91 13.80
N VAL A 226 5.82 -1.69 13.26
CA VAL A 226 4.57 -2.31 13.73
C VAL A 226 4.36 -3.62 12.96
N GLY A 227 4.35 -4.75 13.67
CA GLY A 227 4.03 -6.04 13.09
C GLY A 227 2.54 -6.17 12.74
N VAL A 228 2.24 -6.67 11.54
CA VAL A 228 0.87 -6.84 11.03
C VAL A 228 0.64 -8.29 10.62
N ASP A 229 -0.24 -8.96 11.36
CA ASP A 229 -0.68 -10.33 11.08
C ASP A 229 -2.02 -10.37 10.35
N ALA A 230 -2.30 -11.49 9.68
CA ALA A 230 -3.58 -11.74 8.98
C ALA A 230 -4.79 -11.70 9.92
N VAL A 231 -4.59 -12.07 11.19
CA VAL A 231 -5.65 -12.09 12.19
C VAL A 231 -5.79 -10.67 12.75
N PRO A 232 -6.99 -10.05 12.71
CA PRO A 232 -7.20 -8.77 13.35
C PRO A 232 -6.79 -8.86 14.83
N ALA A 233 -6.08 -7.85 15.32
CA ALA A 233 -5.62 -7.83 16.70
C ALA A 233 -6.84 -8.07 17.60
N ARG A 234 -6.74 -9.05 18.51
CA ARG A 234 -7.76 -9.26 19.53
C ARG A 234 -7.94 -7.94 20.26
N ARG A 235 -9.01 -7.20 19.93
CA ARG A 235 -9.39 -6.00 20.68
C ARG A 235 -9.54 -6.43 22.13
N THR A 236 -8.65 -5.98 23.01
CA THR A 236 -8.76 -6.13 24.45
C THR A 236 -10.10 -5.53 24.86
N ALA A 237 -11.06 -6.41 25.15
CA ALA A 237 -12.46 -6.07 25.40
C ALA A 237 -12.67 -5.12 26.60
N LEU A 238 -11.61 -4.86 27.38
CA LEU A 238 -11.63 -4.02 28.58
C LEU A 238 -11.70 -2.52 28.29
N LEU A 239 -11.07 -2.01 27.22
CA LEU A 239 -11.11 -0.56 26.91
C LEU A 239 -12.49 -0.08 26.43
N ARG A 240 -13.28 -0.97 25.80
CA ARG A 240 -14.68 -0.67 25.43
C ARG A 240 -15.66 -0.72 26.61
N LEU A 241 -15.28 -1.36 27.71
CA LEU A 241 -16.10 -1.39 28.91
C LEU A 241 -15.98 -0.06 29.66
N PHE A 242 -14.77 0.50 29.75
CA PHE A 242 -14.57 1.81 30.40
C PHE A 242 -15.18 2.97 29.62
N ASP A 243 -15.13 2.96 28.29
CA ASP A 243 -15.83 3.96 27.45
C ASP A 243 -17.37 3.84 27.52
N ARG A 244 -17.91 2.66 27.87
CA ARG A 244 -19.36 2.46 28.07
C ARG A 244 -19.83 2.74 29.50
N ILE A 245 -18.96 2.61 30.49
CA ILE A 245 -19.32 2.84 31.89
C ILE A 245 -19.24 4.34 32.22
N GLY A 246 -18.36 5.11 31.56
CA GLY A 246 -18.27 6.56 31.74
C GLY A 246 -19.41 7.38 31.12
N ARG A 247 -20.31 6.76 30.35
CA ARG A 247 -21.43 7.45 29.68
C ARG A 247 -22.73 6.66 29.82
N ARG A 248 -23.44 6.88 30.93
CA ARG A 248 -24.84 6.50 31.10
C ARG A 248 -25.71 7.74 31.39
N PRO A 249 -27.02 7.69 31.07
CA PRO A 249 -27.59 8.57 30.05
C PRO A 249 -28.88 9.28 30.53
N SER A 250 -29.48 10.10 29.66
CA SER A 250 -30.93 10.37 29.71
C SER A 250 -31.55 10.40 28.31
N PRO A 251 -32.84 10.06 28.19
CA PRO A 251 -33.32 9.19 27.12
C PRO A 251 -34.23 9.90 26.12
N SER A 252 -34.28 9.42 24.89
CA SER A 252 -35.47 8.72 24.35
C SER A 252 -35.39 8.49 22.83
N PHE A 253 -35.98 7.36 22.41
CA PHE A 253 -36.34 6.93 21.05
C PHE A 253 -35.27 6.26 20.16
N LEU A 254 -35.11 4.95 20.41
CA LEU A 254 -35.23 3.86 19.44
C LEU A 254 -35.04 4.19 17.94
N ARG A 255 -33.92 3.77 17.35
CA ARG A 255 -33.90 2.58 16.47
C ARG A 255 -32.50 2.26 15.90
N ARG A 256 -32.26 0.94 15.84
CA ARG A 256 -31.22 0.18 15.11
C ARG A 256 -29.77 0.37 15.57
N ARG A 257 -29.35 -0.58 16.42
CA ARG A 257 -27.97 -1.05 16.56
C ARG A 257 -27.41 -1.46 15.19
N GLY A 258 -26.63 -0.58 14.56
CA GLY A 258 -25.62 -0.98 13.59
C GLY A 258 -24.37 -1.44 14.35
N ARG A 259 -23.96 -2.69 14.19
CA ARG A 259 -22.58 -3.11 14.53
C ARG A 259 -21.64 -2.20 13.73
N ALA A 260 -20.66 -1.60 14.39
CA ALA A 260 -19.53 -0.99 13.69
C ALA A 260 -18.90 -2.06 12.77
N PRO A 261 -18.60 -1.76 11.50
CA PRO A 261 -17.97 -2.71 10.61
C PRO A 261 -16.62 -3.14 11.21
N THR A 262 -16.46 -4.43 11.40
CA THR A 262 -15.17 -5.07 11.66
C THR A 262 -14.64 -5.54 10.32
N ALA A 263 -13.52 -4.97 9.88
CA ALA A 263 -12.73 -5.59 8.83
C ALA A 263 -12.27 -6.97 9.33
N SER A 264 -12.66 -8.01 8.61
CA SER A 264 -12.19 -9.37 8.82
C SER A 264 -11.84 -9.88 7.44
N LEU A 265 -10.55 -10.04 7.15
CA LEU A 265 -10.06 -10.71 5.95
C LEU A 265 -10.15 -12.23 6.14
N VAL A 266 -11.32 -12.73 6.54
CA VAL A 266 -11.60 -14.16 6.64
C VAL A 266 -12.52 -14.50 5.48
N ALA A 267 -11.99 -15.26 4.52
CA ALA A 267 -12.75 -15.92 3.49
C ALA A 267 -13.59 -17.06 4.09
#